data_AF-A0A7J9Z0F8-F1
#
_entry.id   AF-A0A7J9Z0F8-F1
#
_cell.length_a   1.000
_cell.length_b   1.000
_cell.length_c   1.000
_cell.angle_alpha   90.00
_cell.angle_beta   90.00
_cell.angle_gamma   90.00
#
_symmetry.space_group_name_H-M   'P 1'
#
loop_
_entity.id
_entity.type
_entity.pdbx_description
1 polymer ?
#
loop_
_entity_poly.entity_id
_entity_poly.type
_entity_poly.pdbx_seq_one_letter_code
_entity_poly.pdbx_strand_id
1 'polypeptide(L)'
;MAERRRVDERLDELYREHPDGFVAGRDRLAKDLRDAGDREQADRLKKLRRPTVAAWAINRAALESPAQLQAFAEASRELEEAQARALEGGDEGAARWRAAAAREREATGAVVDAAEALASEGIAARVLNNATWRPLDHEALEAAARETGAIVVAEEHLVHCGLGAQIAQYLAGVAPVPLGYVGMKETYAES
;
A
#
# COMPACT_ATOMS: atom_id res chain seq x y z
N MET A 1 -26.69 -10.32 -2.74
CA MET A 1 -26.11 -8.96 -2.88
C MET A 1 -26.01 -8.24 -1.53
N ALA A 2 -27.11 -8.06 -0.79
CA ALA A 2 -27.09 -7.36 0.51
C ALA A 2 -26.25 -8.08 1.61
N GLU A 3 -26.36 -9.41 1.71
CA GLU A 3 -25.59 -10.21 2.67
C GLU A 3 -24.08 -10.10 2.47
N ARG A 4 -23.64 -10.19 1.20
CA ARG A 4 -22.23 -10.07 0.81
C ARG A 4 -21.67 -8.69 1.13
N ARG A 5 -22.44 -7.62 0.85
CA ARG A 5 -22.09 -6.24 1.23
C ARG A 5 -21.91 -6.08 2.75
N ARG A 6 -22.76 -6.73 3.54
CA ARG A 6 -22.69 -6.69 5.01
C ARG A 6 -21.47 -7.41 5.58
N VAL A 7 -20.97 -8.44 4.89
CA VAL A 7 -19.72 -9.12 5.25
C VAL A 7 -18.52 -8.26 4.91
N ASP A 8 -18.53 -7.62 3.74
CA ASP A 8 -17.48 -6.71 3.31
C ASP A 8 -17.34 -5.53 4.28
N GLU A 9 -18.45 -4.91 4.71
CA GLU A 9 -18.45 -3.82 5.70
C GLU A 9 -17.83 -4.23 7.04
N ARG A 10 -18.13 -5.45 7.53
CA ARG A 10 -17.58 -5.99 8.78
C ARG A 10 -16.10 -6.38 8.64
N LEU A 11 -15.68 -6.76 7.45
CA LEU A 11 -14.28 -7.03 7.14
C LEU A 11 -13.48 -5.72 7.12
N ASP A 12 -14.05 -4.67 6.55
CA ASP A 12 -13.46 -3.32 6.59
C ASP A 12 -13.30 -2.84 8.03
N GLU A 13 -14.32 -3.02 8.89
CA GLU A 13 -14.20 -2.71 10.33
C GLU A 13 -13.03 -3.45 10.99
N LEU A 14 -12.88 -4.74 10.68
CA LEU A 14 -11.78 -5.56 11.19
C LEU A 14 -10.40 -5.05 10.75
N TYR A 15 -10.29 -4.51 9.53
CA TYR A 15 -9.04 -3.93 9.02
C TYR A 15 -8.80 -2.47 9.45
N ARG A 16 -9.82 -1.77 9.96
CA ARG A 16 -9.64 -0.46 10.61
C ARG A 16 -9.06 -0.60 12.02
N GLU A 17 -9.43 -1.65 12.76
CA GLU A 17 -8.89 -1.92 14.10
C GLU A 17 -7.41 -2.32 14.08
N HIS A 18 -6.65 -1.97 15.13
CA HIS A 18 -5.23 -2.32 15.26
C HIS A 18 -5.00 -3.84 15.15
N PRO A 19 -3.91 -4.32 14.51
CA PRO A 19 -3.69 -5.75 14.23
C PRO A 19 -3.71 -6.68 15.44
N ASP A 20 -3.46 -6.16 16.65
CA ASP A 20 -3.52 -6.96 17.89
C ASP A 20 -4.92 -7.54 18.16
N GLY A 21 -5.97 -6.82 17.77
CA GLY A 21 -7.36 -7.27 17.88
C GLY A 21 -7.81 -8.20 16.74
N PHE A 22 -7.04 -8.26 15.64
CA PHE A 22 -7.48 -8.84 14.38
C PHE A 22 -7.87 -10.32 14.49
N VAL A 23 -7.06 -11.14 15.17
CA VAL A 23 -7.33 -12.59 15.28
C VAL A 23 -8.63 -12.84 16.03
N ALA A 24 -8.84 -12.13 17.13
CA ALA A 24 -10.05 -12.24 17.93
C ALA A 24 -11.29 -11.73 17.16
N GLY A 25 -11.16 -10.60 16.46
CA GLY A 25 -12.23 -10.05 15.62
C GLY A 25 -12.60 -10.97 14.45
N ARG A 26 -11.60 -11.50 13.73
CA ARG A 26 -11.76 -12.50 12.67
C ARG A 26 -12.51 -13.73 13.18
N ASP A 27 -12.11 -14.27 14.32
CA ASP A 27 -12.72 -15.49 14.85
C ASP A 27 -14.16 -15.26 15.31
N ARG A 28 -14.50 -14.09 15.84
CA ARG A 28 -15.89 -13.68 16.11
C ARG A 28 -16.72 -13.58 14.83
N LEU A 29 -16.21 -12.88 13.81
CA LEU A 29 -16.90 -12.72 12.53
C LEU A 29 -17.12 -14.08 11.83
N ALA A 30 -16.14 -14.98 11.88
CA ALA A 30 -16.25 -16.33 11.35
C ALA A 30 -17.23 -17.21 12.13
N LYS A 31 -17.48 -16.92 13.41
CA LYS A 31 -18.50 -17.61 14.20
C LYS A 31 -19.88 -17.13 13.78
N ASP A 32 -20.09 -15.82 13.71
CA ASP A 32 -21.38 -15.23 13.33
C ASP A 32 -21.83 -15.70 11.94
N LEU A 33 -20.89 -15.81 10.98
CA LEU A 33 -21.17 -16.36 9.65
C LEU A 33 -21.62 -17.84 9.69
N ARG A 34 -21.01 -18.66 10.56
CA ARG A 34 -21.46 -20.06 10.74
C ARG A 34 -22.85 -20.14 11.36
N ASP A 35 -23.13 -19.28 12.34
CA ASP A 35 -24.42 -19.22 13.02
C ASP A 35 -25.52 -18.74 12.07
N ALA A 36 -25.17 -17.90 11.09
CA ALA A 36 -26.03 -17.49 9.98
C ALA A 36 -26.16 -18.52 8.84
N GLY A 37 -25.41 -19.64 8.89
CA GLY A 37 -25.44 -20.72 7.91
C GLY A 37 -24.44 -20.60 6.75
N ASP A 38 -23.64 -19.53 6.68
CA ASP A 38 -22.63 -19.29 5.64
C ASP A 38 -21.27 -19.88 6.04
N ARG A 39 -21.16 -21.20 5.92
CA ARG A 39 -19.94 -21.94 6.28
C ARG A 39 -18.78 -21.67 5.31
N GLU A 40 -19.07 -21.44 4.04
CA GLU A 40 -18.04 -21.20 3.02
C GLU A 40 -17.28 -19.90 3.29
N GLN A 41 -18.00 -18.80 3.54
CA GLN A 41 -17.36 -17.52 3.86
C GLN A 41 -16.66 -17.57 5.23
N ALA A 42 -17.23 -18.26 6.21
CA ALA A 42 -16.58 -18.45 7.51
C ALA A 42 -15.23 -19.18 7.41
N ASP A 43 -15.12 -20.16 6.51
CA ASP A 43 -13.88 -20.91 6.28
C ASP A 43 -12.85 -20.08 5.50
N ARG A 44 -13.28 -19.28 4.52
CA ARG A 44 -12.42 -18.28 3.86
C ARG A 44 -11.87 -17.27 4.86
N LEU A 45 -12.73 -16.76 5.74
CA LEU A 45 -12.35 -15.75 6.72
C LEU A 45 -11.32 -16.27 7.72
N LYS A 46 -11.43 -17.52 8.17
CA LYS A 46 -10.43 -18.16 9.04
C LYS A 46 -9.03 -18.32 8.41
N LYS A 47 -8.94 -18.32 7.07
CA LYS A 47 -7.64 -18.39 6.36
C LYS A 47 -6.94 -17.04 6.30
N LEU A 48 -7.64 -15.94 6.60
CA LEU A 48 -7.03 -14.62 6.64
C LEU A 48 -5.96 -14.57 7.73
N ARG A 49 -4.80 -14.05 7.36
CA ARG A 49 -3.67 -13.84 8.26
C ARG A 49 -3.80 -12.46 8.90
N ARG A 50 -3.28 -12.32 10.12
CA ARG A 50 -3.13 -11.00 10.75
C ARG A 50 -2.30 -10.11 9.82
N PRO A 51 -2.78 -8.91 9.46
CA PRO A 51 -2.00 -7.97 8.66
C PRO A 51 -0.73 -7.56 9.41
N THR A 52 0.34 -7.26 8.68
CA THR A 52 1.49 -6.56 9.27
C THR A 52 1.06 -5.14 9.61
N VAL A 53 1.75 -4.48 10.54
CA VAL A 53 1.52 -3.07 10.89
C VAL A 53 1.53 -2.18 9.65
N ALA A 54 2.45 -2.40 8.72
CA ALA A 54 2.52 -1.63 7.49
C ALA A 54 1.33 -1.89 6.54
N ALA A 55 0.93 -3.16 6.37
CA ALA A 55 -0.24 -3.48 5.55
C ALA A 55 -1.54 -2.95 6.18
N TRP A 56 -1.62 -2.95 7.51
CA TRP A 56 -2.73 -2.35 8.24
C TRP A 56 -2.77 -0.83 8.06
N ALA A 57 -1.65 -0.12 8.17
CA ALA A 57 -1.61 1.33 7.96
C ALA A 57 -2.07 1.73 6.55
N ILE A 58 -1.65 0.97 5.53
CA ILE A 58 -2.10 1.17 4.14
C ILE A 58 -3.59 0.86 4.00
N ASN A 59 -4.07 -0.26 4.57
CA ASN A 59 -5.49 -0.61 4.54
C ASN A 59 -6.34 0.43 5.26
N ARG A 60 -5.86 0.96 6.39
CA ARG A 60 -6.53 2.01 7.14
C ARG A 60 -6.63 3.30 6.33
N ALA A 61 -5.53 3.72 5.68
CA ALA A 61 -5.55 4.87 4.76
C ALA A 61 -6.61 4.71 3.66
N ALA A 62 -6.66 3.51 3.04
CA ALA A 62 -7.60 3.18 1.99
C ALA A 62 -9.07 3.18 2.47
N LEU A 63 -9.30 2.74 3.72
CA LEU A 63 -10.63 2.63 4.31
C LEU A 63 -11.15 3.94 4.93
N GLU A 64 -10.27 4.80 5.44
CA GLU A 64 -10.62 6.09 6.02
C GLU A 64 -10.85 7.16 4.94
N SER A 65 -10.08 7.09 3.85
CA SER A 65 -10.15 8.08 2.77
C SER A 65 -10.27 7.46 1.37
N PRO A 66 -11.36 6.75 1.04
CA PRO A 66 -11.56 6.17 -0.29
C PRO A 66 -11.48 7.20 -1.43
N ALA A 67 -11.95 8.43 -1.19
CA ALA A 67 -11.89 9.51 -2.17
C ALA A 67 -10.45 9.98 -2.45
N GLN A 68 -9.59 10.01 -1.44
CA GLN A 68 -8.17 10.36 -1.63
C GLN A 68 -7.44 9.24 -2.38
N LEU A 69 -7.74 7.97 -2.08
CA LEU A 69 -7.19 6.84 -2.82
C LEU A 69 -7.62 6.86 -4.30
N GLN A 70 -8.88 7.21 -4.56
CA GLN A 70 -9.37 7.38 -5.92
C GLN A 70 -8.66 8.54 -6.64
N ALA A 71 -8.49 9.68 -5.98
CA ALA A 71 -7.74 10.82 -6.52
C ALA A 71 -6.27 10.44 -6.80
N PHE A 72 -5.64 9.64 -5.94
CA PHE A 72 -4.30 9.11 -6.16
C PHE A 72 -4.24 8.20 -7.40
N ALA A 73 -5.18 7.26 -7.52
CA ALA A 73 -5.25 6.38 -8.69
C ALA A 73 -5.47 7.15 -10.00
N GLU A 74 -6.32 8.18 -9.99
CA GLU A 74 -6.54 9.06 -11.14
C GLU A 74 -5.28 9.86 -11.49
N ALA A 75 -4.63 10.47 -10.49
CA ALA A 75 -3.38 11.21 -10.69
C ALA A 75 -2.24 10.31 -11.17
N SER A 76 -2.15 9.08 -10.68
CA SER A 76 -1.14 8.09 -11.08
C SER A 76 -1.29 7.71 -12.55
N ARG A 77 -2.53 7.49 -13.03
CA ARG A 77 -2.78 7.22 -14.46
C ARG A 77 -2.43 8.42 -15.33
N GLU A 78 -2.81 9.63 -14.91
CA GLU A 78 -2.44 10.86 -15.62
C GLU A 78 -0.91 11.02 -15.69
N LEU A 79 -0.19 10.67 -14.63
CA LEU A 79 1.26 10.71 -14.58
C LEU A 79 1.91 9.68 -15.52
N GLU A 80 1.41 8.45 -15.53
CA GLU A 80 1.90 7.39 -16.42
C GLU A 80 1.73 7.79 -17.89
N GLU A 81 0.56 8.32 -18.26
CA GLU A 81 0.30 8.84 -19.60
C GLU A 81 1.22 10.03 -19.94
N ALA A 82 1.41 10.96 -18.99
CA ALA A 82 2.29 12.10 -19.18
C ALA A 82 3.76 11.68 -19.31
N GLN A 83 4.19 10.66 -18.59
CA GLN A 83 5.53 10.09 -18.66
C GLN A 83 5.77 9.40 -20.01
N ALA A 84 4.82 8.60 -20.49
CA ALA A 84 4.91 7.96 -21.80
C ALA A 84 5.12 8.99 -22.92
N ARG A 85 4.40 10.12 -22.85
CA ARG A 85 4.53 11.23 -23.82
C ARG A 85 5.79 12.08 -23.61
N ALA A 86 6.25 12.25 -22.38
CA ALA A 86 7.50 12.98 -22.11
C ALA A 86 8.72 12.26 -22.70
N LEU A 87 8.69 10.92 -22.78
CA LEU A 87 9.69 10.12 -23.46
C LEU A 87 9.68 10.31 -25.00
N GLU A 88 8.60 10.84 -25.57
CA GLU A 88 8.50 11.22 -27.00
C GLU A 88 9.16 12.59 -27.30
N GLY A 89 9.49 13.37 -26.25
CA GLY A 89 10.21 14.65 -26.33
C GLY A 89 9.31 15.89 -26.43
N GLY A 90 9.76 17.02 -25.84
CA GLY A 90 9.10 18.34 -25.92
C GLY A 90 8.76 18.99 -24.58
N ASP A 91 8.80 20.32 -24.51
CA ASP A 91 8.59 21.10 -23.29
C ASP A 91 7.19 20.95 -22.68
N GLU A 92 6.17 20.72 -23.51
CA GLU A 92 4.79 20.46 -23.07
C GLU A 92 4.66 19.14 -22.30
N GLY A 93 5.35 18.08 -22.76
CA GLY A 93 5.37 16.77 -22.08
C GLY A 93 5.99 16.88 -20.69
N ALA A 94 7.11 17.60 -20.57
CA ALA A 94 7.77 17.85 -19.30
C ALA A 94 6.92 18.72 -18.35
N ALA A 95 6.22 19.74 -18.85
CA ALA A 95 5.32 20.56 -18.05
C ALA A 95 4.13 19.76 -17.51
N ARG A 96 3.52 18.92 -18.36
CA ARG A 96 2.40 18.05 -17.99
C ARG A 96 2.79 16.98 -16.98
N TRP A 97 3.98 16.38 -17.15
CA TRP A 97 4.55 15.45 -16.17
C TRP A 97 4.72 16.11 -14.80
N ARG A 98 5.27 17.33 -14.73
CA ARG A 98 5.43 18.06 -13.45
C ARG A 98 4.08 18.35 -12.78
N ALA A 99 3.06 18.70 -13.56
CA ALA A 99 1.72 18.96 -13.04
C ALA A 99 1.05 17.69 -12.49
N ALA A 100 1.14 16.58 -13.22
CA ALA A 100 0.64 15.28 -12.77
C ALA A 100 1.36 14.81 -11.50
N ALA A 101 2.69 14.94 -11.45
CA ALA A 101 3.49 14.59 -10.27
C ALA A 101 3.15 15.46 -9.04
N ALA A 102 2.73 16.71 -9.24
CA ALA A 102 2.28 17.58 -8.15
C ALA A 102 0.93 17.12 -7.57
N ARG A 103 -0.02 16.73 -8.42
CA ARG A 103 -1.31 16.18 -7.98
C ARG A 103 -1.16 14.83 -7.29
N GLU A 104 -0.26 13.99 -7.79
CA GLU A 104 0.04 12.70 -7.17
C GLU A 104 0.67 12.88 -5.78
N ARG A 105 1.56 13.86 -5.61
CA ARG A 105 2.08 14.24 -4.28
C ARG A 105 0.98 14.75 -3.35
N GLU A 106 0.04 15.55 -3.84
CA GLU A 106 -1.13 15.98 -3.06
C GLU A 106 -2.00 14.78 -2.65
N ALA A 107 -2.20 13.83 -3.56
CA ALA A 107 -2.97 12.62 -3.30
C ALA A 107 -2.23 11.58 -2.41
N THR A 108 -0.91 11.70 -2.25
CA THR A 108 -0.12 10.93 -1.28
C THR A 108 -0.47 11.31 0.17
N GLY A 109 -1.23 12.40 0.39
CA GLY A 109 -1.67 12.85 1.71
C GLY A 109 -2.27 11.74 2.58
N ALA A 110 -3.07 10.83 2.02
CA ALA A 110 -3.65 9.71 2.78
C ALA A 110 -2.59 8.77 3.41
N VAL A 111 -1.47 8.56 2.73
CA VAL A 111 -0.36 7.72 3.22
C VAL A 111 0.41 8.46 4.32
N VAL A 112 0.52 9.79 4.20
CA VAL A 112 1.09 10.64 5.25
C VAL A 112 0.19 10.65 6.48
N ASP A 113 -1.12 10.83 6.31
CA ASP A 113 -2.11 10.78 7.39
C ASP A 113 -2.07 9.42 8.13
N ALA A 114 -1.90 8.32 7.41
CA ALA A 114 -1.72 7.00 8.01
C ALA A 114 -0.39 6.86 8.77
N ALA A 115 0.69 7.50 8.30
CA ALA A 115 1.94 7.57 9.06
C ALA A 115 1.81 8.42 10.33
N GLU A 116 0.99 9.48 10.31
CA GLU A 116 0.65 10.26 11.50
C GLU A 116 -0.22 9.45 12.49
N ALA A 117 -1.17 8.66 11.98
CA ALA A 117 -1.96 7.75 12.81
C ALA A 117 -1.07 6.70 13.51
N LEU A 118 -0.09 6.14 12.80
CA LEU A 118 0.93 5.26 13.37
C LEU A 118 1.73 5.94 14.49
N ALA A 119 2.02 7.24 14.36
CA ALA A 119 2.74 7.99 15.39
C ALA A 119 1.96 8.07 16.70
N SER A 120 0.62 8.17 16.64
CA SER A 120 -0.25 8.12 17.83
C SER A 120 -0.19 6.77 18.57
N GLU A 121 0.30 5.74 17.91
CA GLU A 121 0.47 4.38 18.42
C GLU A 121 1.95 4.06 18.74
N GLY A 122 2.81 5.08 18.74
CA GLY A 122 4.23 4.97 19.10
C GLY A 122 5.14 4.54 17.95
N ILE A 123 4.63 4.53 16.70
CA ILE A 123 5.39 4.13 15.51
C ILE A 123 5.63 5.36 14.64
N ALA A 124 6.84 5.91 14.67
CA ALA A 124 7.23 6.99 13.77
C ALA A 124 7.65 6.42 12.40
N ALA A 125 6.81 6.58 11.38
CA ALA A 125 7.09 6.14 10.01
C ALA A 125 7.48 7.32 9.12
N ARG A 126 8.57 7.17 8.37
CA ARG A 126 8.89 8.06 7.24
C ARG A 126 8.22 7.52 5.99
N VAL A 127 7.52 8.38 5.26
CA VAL A 127 6.94 8.07 3.95
C VAL A 127 7.86 8.63 2.86
N LEU A 128 8.32 7.76 1.97
CA LEU A 128 8.95 8.16 0.72
C LEU A 128 8.00 7.84 -0.43
N ASN A 129 7.54 8.86 -1.16
CA ASN A 129 6.88 8.62 -2.44
C ASN A 129 7.95 8.48 -3.53
N ASN A 130 8.08 7.28 -4.08
CA ASN A 130 8.94 6.99 -5.21
C ASN A 130 8.11 6.74 -6.49
N ALA A 131 7.41 7.77 -6.94
CA ALA A 131 6.58 7.79 -8.14
C ALA A 131 7.32 7.44 -9.44
N THR A 132 8.64 7.59 -9.45
CA THR A 132 9.48 7.28 -10.61
C THR A 132 10.36 6.09 -10.28
N TRP A 133 10.12 4.96 -10.94
CA TRP A 133 10.95 3.76 -10.77
C TRP A 133 12.37 3.94 -11.34
N ARG A 134 12.55 4.90 -12.27
CA ARG A 134 13.85 5.37 -12.78
C ARG A 134 13.84 6.88 -13.10
N PRO A 135 14.86 7.63 -12.65
CA PRO A 135 15.92 7.20 -11.72
C PRO A 135 15.36 6.98 -10.30
N LEU A 136 15.89 5.98 -9.60
CA LEU A 136 15.59 5.78 -8.17
C LEU A 136 16.34 6.83 -7.35
N ASP A 137 15.68 7.45 -6.38
CA ASP A 137 16.31 8.39 -5.45
C ASP A 137 17.14 7.64 -4.41
N HIS A 138 18.38 7.34 -4.79
CA HIS A 138 19.33 6.60 -3.97
C HIS A 138 19.67 7.32 -2.66
N GLU A 139 19.79 8.65 -2.69
CA GLU A 139 20.16 9.44 -1.50
C GLU A 139 19.04 9.43 -0.46
N ALA A 140 17.80 9.71 -0.88
CA ALA A 140 16.65 9.66 0.01
C ALA A 140 16.43 8.25 0.59
N LEU A 141 16.62 7.22 -0.24
CA LEU A 141 16.47 5.82 0.18
C LEU A 141 17.54 5.39 1.17
N GLU A 142 18.80 5.74 0.94
CA GLU A 142 19.90 5.42 1.87
C GLU A 142 19.72 6.15 3.21
N ALA A 143 19.37 7.44 3.18
CA ALA A 143 19.10 8.21 4.39
C ALA A 143 17.95 7.60 5.19
N ALA A 144 16.84 7.23 4.52
CA ALA A 144 15.74 6.54 5.17
C ALA A 144 16.18 5.22 5.80
N ALA A 145 16.88 4.36 5.07
CA ALA A 145 17.33 3.08 5.59
C ALA A 145 18.22 3.24 6.84
N ARG A 146 19.18 4.17 6.82
CA ARG A 146 20.10 4.40 7.95
C ARG A 146 19.41 4.99 9.17
N GLU A 147 18.44 5.88 8.97
CA GLU A 147 17.79 6.61 10.06
C GLU A 147 16.60 5.86 10.66
N THR A 148 15.87 5.07 9.87
CA THR A 148 14.71 4.30 10.34
C THR A 148 15.05 2.85 10.70
N GLY A 149 16.15 2.31 10.16
CA GLY A 149 16.61 0.94 10.43
C GLY A 149 15.75 -0.16 9.82
N ALA A 150 14.69 0.16 9.07
CA ALA A 150 13.86 -0.77 8.33
C ALA A 150 13.08 -0.06 7.21
N ILE A 151 12.82 -0.77 6.12
CA ILE A 151 12.06 -0.25 4.97
C ILE A 151 10.89 -1.18 4.65
N VAL A 152 9.71 -0.59 4.40
CA VAL A 152 8.58 -1.31 3.82
C VAL A 152 8.27 -0.69 2.46
N VAL A 153 8.19 -1.54 1.44
CA VAL A 153 7.85 -1.15 0.07
C VAL A 153 6.40 -1.52 -0.20
N ALA A 154 5.59 -0.54 -0.58
CA ALA A 154 4.22 -0.74 -1.04
C ALA A 154 4.16 -0.50 -2.55
N GLU A 155 3.77 -1.50 -3.33
CA GLU A 155 3.70 -1.41 -4.79
C GLU A 155 2.54 -2.23 -5.36
N GLU A 156 1.90 -1.74 -6.43
CA GLU A 156 0.91 -2.49 -7.22
C GLU A 156 1.60 -3.32 -8.32
N HIS A 157 2.69 -4.00 -7.96
CA HIS A 157 3.47 -4.82 -8.87
C HIS A 157 3.90 -6.13 -8.20
N LEU A 158 4.43 -7.07 -9.00
CA LEU A 158 5.03 -8.29 -8.50
C LEU A 158 6.29 -7.96 -7.69
N VAL A 159 6.27 -8.34 -6.42
CA VAL A 159 7.34 -8.00 -5.44
C VAL A 159 8.73 -8.51 -5.84
N HIS A 160 8.81 -9.51 -6.74
CA HIS A 160 10.07 -10.12 -7.18
C HIS A 160 10.73 -9.41 -8.37
N CYS A 161 10.03 -8.51 -9.08
CA CYS A 161 10.56 -7.80 -10.24
C CYS A 161 10.28 -6.29 -10.27
N GLY A 162 9.60 -5.77 -9.26
CA GLY A 162 9.22 -4.36 -9.19
C GLY A 162 10.21 -3.44 -8.49
N LEU A 163 9.66 -2.39 -7.88
CA LEU A 163 10.38 -1.42 -7.07
C LEU A 163 11.04 -2.10 -5.87
N GLY A 164 10.33 -3.05 -5.23
CA GLY A 164 10.84 -3.78 -4.08
C GLY A 164 12.15 -4.53 -4.37
N ALA A 165 12.25 -5.15 -5.55
CA ALA A 165 13.45 -5.87 -5.97
C ALA A 165 14.63 -4.94 -6.22
N GLN A 166 14.41 -3.78 -6.86
CA GLN A 166 15.45 -2.79 -7.12
C GLN A 166 15.96 -2.13 -5.84
N ILE A 167 15.05 -1.76 -4.93
CA ILE A 167 15.41 -1.25 -3.60
C ILE A 167 16.25 -2.27 -2.83
N ALA A 168 15.85 -3.54 -2.83
CA ALA A 168 16.59 -4.61 -2.16
C ALA A 168 18.00 -4.77 -2.73
N GLN A 169 18.12 -4.80 -4.06
CA GLN A 169 19.40 -4.91 -4.74
C GLN A 169 20.33 -3.74 -4.40
N TYR A 170 19.82 -2.51 -4.40
CA TYR A 170 20.60 -1.32 -4.07
C TYR A 170 21.02 -1.31 -2.59
N LEU A 171 20.08 -1.47 -1.67
CA LEU A 171 20.33 -1.39 -0.22
C LEU A 171 21.26 -2.50 0.29
N ALA A 172 21.26 -3.69 -0.33
CA ALA A 172 22.18 -4.76 0.00
C ALA A 172 23.66 -4.33 -0.14
N GLY A 173 23.96 -3.37 -1.03
CA GLY A 173 25.32 -2.88 -1.24
C GLY A 173 25.73 -1.70 -0.36
N VAL A 174 24.77 -0.90 0.14
CA VAL A 174 25.06 0.40 0.77
C VAL A 174 24.59 0.52 2.23
N ALA A 175 23.39 0.02 2.56
CA ALA A 175 22.77 0.13 3.88
C ALA A 175 21.77 -1.02 4.11
N PRO A 176 22.26 -2.24 4.40
CA PRO A 176 21.38 -3.39 4.58
C PRO A 176 20.49 -3.22 5.81
N VAL A 177 19.18 -3.28 5.61
CA VAL A 177 18.17 -3.21 6.67
C VAL A 177 17.06 -4.23 6.40
N PRO A 178 16.28 -4.65 7.41
CA PRO A 178 15.08 -5.43 7.20
C PRO A 178 14.14 -4.79 6.17
N LEU A 179 13.70 -5.60 5.21
CA LEU A 179 12.79 -5.21 4.14
C LEU A 179 11.45 -5.95 4.28
N GLY A 180 10.37 -5.20 4.22
CA GLY A 180 9.00 -5.72 4.12
C GLY A 180 8.36 -5.32 2.79
N TYR A 181 7.47 -6.16 2.26
CA TYR A 181 6.81 -5.93 0.98
C TYR A 181 5.29 -6.03 1.11
N VAL A 182 4.60 -5.02 0.60
CA VAL A 182 3.16 -4.99 0.36
C VAL A 182 2.97 -4.85 -1.15
N GLY A 183 2.60 -5.95 -1.81
CA GLY A 183 2.43 -5.98 -3.26
C GLY A 183 1.97 -7.35 -3.75
N MET A 184 1.90 -7.54 -5.06
CA MET A 184 1.40 -8.78 -5.64
C MET A 184 2.41 -9.93 -5.39
N LYS A 185 1.90 -11.03 -4.84
CA LYS A 185 2.64 -12.29 -4.63
C LYS A 185 2.24 -13.28 -5.72
N GLU A 186 3.12 -14.21 -6.08
CA GLU A 186 2.95 -15.15 -7.20
C GLU A 186 1.52 -15.65 -7.40
N THR A 187 0.80 -14.96 -8.28
CA THR A 187 -0.44 -15.40 -8.91
C THR A 187 -0.24 -15.09 -10.39
N TYR A 188 0.22 -16.09 -11.14
CA TYR A 188 0.12 -16.00 -12.60
C TYR A 188 -1.35 -15.83 -12.96
N ALA A 189 -1.64 -14.99 -13.96
CA ALA A 189 -2.96 -15.02 -14.57
C ALA A 189 -3.22 -16.45 -15.06
N GLU A 190 -4.23 -17.12 -14.50
CA GLU A 190 -4.68 -18.39 -15.05
C GLU A 190 -5.06 -18.13 -16.51
N SER A 191 -4.38 -18.82 -17.42
CA SER A 191 -4.63 -18.75 -18.87
C SER A 191 -5.77 -19.67 -19.28
#